data_AF-A0A2U1CFG5-F1
#
_entry.id   AF-A0A2U1CFG5-F1
#
_cell.length_a   1.000
_cell.length_b   1.000
_cell.length_c   1.000
_cell.angle_alpha   90.00
_cell.angle_beta   90.00
_cell.angle_gamma   90.00
#
_symmetry.space_group_name_H-M   'P 1'
#
loop_
_entity.id
_entity.type
_entity.pdbx_description
1 polymer ?
#
loop_
_entity_poly.entity_id
_entity_poly.type
_entity_poly.pdbx_seq_one_letter_code
_entity_poly.pdbx_strand_id
1 'polypeptide(L)'
;MSSITYDAGNMTITVDGLDTVERALGDLKRKTPAAAKVAINATAREARKLMIAKAKARYAVNAAGKRHLKDLVQRKKATNKSLSAEIHIAKMRNDLGYFLTNPPYPTHYTGTQWVNGPDVWYGKVLKASSMKPLPGEGNRGKAFLAEFKSGHIGMVQRVIGSSSGNNLTAKGRPRWRNADGNVEKLVTLGSPSATAMHRTIWPEVEPDVEEFLHDRLNAQVQKVLAKSGRA
;
A
#
# COMPACT_ATOMS: atom_id res chain seq x y z
N MET A 1 -30.04 -6.80 4.38
CA MET A 1 -29.48 -5.42 4.47
C MET A 1 -28.27 -5.36 3.55
N SER A 2 -27.97 -4.24 2.90
CA SER A 2 -26.69 -4.15 2.18
C SER A 2 -25.56 -3.92 3.18
N SER A 3 -24.51 -4.73 3.16
CA SER A 3 -23.41 -4.64 4.11
C SER A 3 -22.07 -4.58 3.38
N ILE A 4 -21.23 -3.65 3.83
CA ILE A 4 -19.82 -3.64 3.52
C ILE A 4 -19.11 -4.29 4.72
N THR A 5 -18.43 -5.41 4.50
CA THR A 5 -17.66 -6.05 5.58
C THR A 5 -16.18 -5.96 5.27
N TYR A 6 -15.40 -5.43 6.21
CA TYR A 6 -13.95 -5.34 6.11
C TYR A 6 -13.25 -6.41 6.93
N ASP A 7 -12.50 -7.29 6.25
CA ASP A 7 -11.53 -8.18 6.90
C ASP A 7 -10.17 -7.46 6.96
N ALA A 8 -9.76 -7.05 8.15
CA ALA A 8 -8.48 -6.36 8.38
C ALA A 8 -7.23 -7.23 8.14
N GLY A 9 -7.37 -8.57 8.17
CA GLY A 9 -6.28 -9.52 7.94
C GLY A 9 -5.94 -9.65 6.45
N ASN A 10 -6.96 -9.62 5.58
CA ASN A 10 -6.79 -9.81 4.12
C ASN A 10 -7.16 -8.60 3.26
N MET A 11 -7.66 -7.53 3.89
CA MET A 11 -8.17 -6.31 3.25
C MET A 11 -9.39 -6.55 2.34
N THR A 12 -10.18 -7.58 2.63
CA THR A 12 -11.38 -7.94 1.85
C THR A 12 -12.54 -7.04 2.21
N ILE A 13 -13.17 -6.43 1.19
CA ILE A 13 -14.42 -5.69 1.31
C ILE A 13 -15.51 -6.50 0.60
N THR A 14 -16.32 -7.24 1.34
CA THR A 14 -17.52 -7.89 0.78
C THR A 14 -18.63 -6.87 0.70
N VAL A 15 -19.37 -6.88 -0.39
CA VAL A 15 -20.43 -5.93 -0.67
C VAL A 15 -21.71 -6.70 -0.96
N ASP A 16 -22.58 -6.81 0.03
CA ASP A 16 -23.87 -7.48 -0.10
C ASP A 16 -24.96 -6.43 -0.32
N GLY A 17 -25.95 -6.73 -1.16
CA GLY A 17 -27.02 -5.77 -1.51
C GLY A 17 -28.25 -6.44 -2.15
N LEU A 18 -28.44 -7.74 -1.89
CA LEU A 18 -29.47 -8.55 -2.54
C LEU A 18 -30.87 -8.16 -2.08
N ASP A 19 -31.13 -8.11 -0.77
CA ASP A 19 -32.51 -8.01 -0.26
C ASP A 19 -33.25 -6.74 -0.69
N THR A 20 -32.56 -5.60 -0.70
CA THR A 20 -33.14 -4.30 -1.10
C THR A 20 -33.34 -4.20 -2.61
N VAL A 21 -32.41 -4.73 -3.41
CA VAL A 21 -32.52 -4.75 -4.87
C VAL A 21 -33.60 -5.73 -5.34
N GLU A 22 -33.70 -6.91 -4.71
CA GLU A 22 -34.74 -7.89 -5.03
C GLU A 22 -36.14 -7.34 -4.77
N ARG A 23 -36.34 -6.67 -3.63
CA ARG A 23 -37.62 -6.03 -3.29
C ARG A 23 -37.96 -4.91 -4.28
N ALA A 24 -37.00 -4.07 -4.64
CA ALA A 24 -37.23 -2.94 -5.54
C ALA A 24 -37.49 -3.37 -6.99
N LEU A 25 -36.98 -4.52 -7.42
CA LEU A 25 -37.17 -5.02 -8.78
C LEU A 25 -38.46 -5.82 -8.99
N GLY A 26 -39.13 -6.27 -7.92
CA GLY A 26 -40.40 -7.03 -8.03
C GLY A 26 -40.26 -8.22 -9.00
N ASP A 27 -41.13 -8.30 -10.02
CA ASP A 27 -41.08 -9.38 -11.04
C ASP A 27 -39.75 -9.43 -11.83
N LEU A 28 -38.97 -8.36 -11.81
CA LEU A 28 -37.65 -8.31 -12.44
C LEU A 28 -36.56 -8.91 -11.56
N LYS A 29 -36.91 -9.63 -10.50
CA LYS A 29 -35.97 -10.33 -9.59
C LYS A 29 -34.87 -11.11 -10.31
N ARG A 30 -35.17 -11.69 -11.49
CA ARG A 30 -34.16 -12.38 -12.33
C ARG A 30 -33.01 -11.48 -12.81
N LYS A 31 -33.20 -10.15 -12.85
CA LYS A 31 -32.20 -9.14 -13.23
C LYS A 31 -31.38 -8.63 -12.04
N THR A 32 -31.78 -8.93 -10.80
CA THR A 32 -31.10 -8.50 -9.56
C THR A 32 -29.60 -8.82 -9.56
N PRO A 33 -29.15 -10.05 -9.91
CA PRO A 33 -27.72 -10.36 -9.87
C PRO A 33 -26.90 -9.54 -10.88
N ALA A 34 -27.48 -9.22 -12.04
CA ALA A 34 -26.79 -8.41 -13.04
C ALA A 34 -26.64 -6.95 -12.59
N ALA A 35 -27.69 -6.38 -11.99
CA ALA A 35 -27.68 -5.03 -11.44
C ALA A 35 -26.69 -4.92 -10.26
N ALA A 36 -26.79 -5.81 -9.27
CA ALA A 36 -25.94 -5.83 -8.10
C ALA A 36 -24.45 -5.99 -8.47
N LYS A 37 -24.12 -6.92 -9.37
CA LYS A 37 -22.74 -7.13 -9.86
C LYS A 37 -22.10 -5.84 -10.39
N VAL A 38 -22.84 -5.04 -11.15
CA VAL A 38 -22.32 -3.80 -11.74
C VAL A 38 -22.02 -2.77 -10.65
N ALA A 39 -22.94 -2.62 -9.69
CA ALA A 39 -22.76 -1.72 -8.55
C ALA A 39 -21.57 -2.16 -7.67
N ILE A 40 -21.46 -3.44 -7.33
CA ILE A 40 -20.37 -3.99 -6.51
C ILE A 40 -19.00 -3.76 -7.17
N ASN A 41 -18.87 -4.08 -8.46
CA ASN A 41 -17.61 -3.88 -9.17
C ASN A 41 -17.27 -2.39 -9.38
N ALA A 42 -18.26 -1.50 -9.44
CA ALA A 42 -18.02 -0.05 -9.45
C ALA A 42 -17.51 0.42 -8.09
N THR A 43 -18.14 -0.03 -7.01
CA THR A 43 -17.78 0.29 -5.64
C THR A 43 -16.37 -0.17 -5.31
N ALA A 44 -15.98 -1.40 -5.66
CA ALA A 44 -14.62 -1.89 -5.42
C ALA A 44 -13.54 -1.04 -6.12
N ARG A 45 -13.83 -0.51 -7.31
CA ARG A 45 -12.92 0.41 -8.03
C ARG A 45 -12.84 1.77 -7.36
N GLU A 46 -13.96 2.29 -6.86
CA GLU A 46 -13.99 3.57 -6.15
C GLU A 46 -13.30 3.46 -4.78
N ALA A 47 -13.59 2.41 -4.01
CA ALA A 47 -12.89 2.11 -2.75
C ALA A 47 -11.38 2.09 -2.94
N ARG A 48 -10.89 1.35 -3.94
CA ARG A 48 -9.46 1.35 -4.29
C ARG A 48 -8.92 2.75 -4.59
N LYS A 49 -9.66 3.56 -5.33
CA LYS A 49 -9.25 4.92 -5.71
C LYS A 49 -9.17 5.84 -4.48
N LEU A 50 -10.19 5.83 -3.62
CA LEU A 50 -10.25 6.60 -2.38
C LEU A 50 -9.12 6.20 -1.43
N MET A 51 -8.92 4.89 -1.23
CA MET A 51 -7.84 4.35 -0.40
C MET A 51 -6.45 4.85 -0.85
N ILE A 52 -6.16 4.74 -2.15
CA ILE A 52 -4.90 5.22 -2.72
C ILE A 52 -4.76 6.74 -2.60
N ALA A 53 -5.84 7.50 -2.81
CA ALA A 53 -5.82 8.96 -2.72
C ALA A 53 -5.54 9.40 -1.28
N LYS A 54 -6.25 8.85 -0.30
CA LYS A 54 -6.07 9.13 1.12
C LYS A 54 -4.68 8.68 1.61
N ALA A 55 -4.17 7.56 1.13
CA ALA A 55 -2.79 7.13 1.41
C ALA A 55 -1.75 8.13 0.93
N LYS A 56 -1.91 8.64 -0.30
CA LYS A 56 -1.03 9.68 -0.83
C LYS A 56 -1.17 11.00 -0.07
N ALA A 57 -2.34 11.30 0.49
CA ALA A 57 -2.55 12.50 1.31
C ALA A 57 -1.88 12.37 2.69
N ARG A 58 -1.97 11.18 3.32
CA ARG A 58 -1.48 10.93 4.68
C ARG A 58 0.03 10.71 4.75
N TYR A 59 0.59 9.93 3.83
CA TYR A 59 1.96 9.43 3.91
C TYR A 59 2.92 10.19 3.00
N ALA A 60 4.11 10.47 3.53
CA ALA A 60 5.21 11.13 2.85
C ALA A 60 6.01 10.11 2.03
N VAL A 61 5.42 9.57 0.96
CA VAL A 61 6.05 8.59 0.07
C VAL A 61 6.75 9.24 -1.13
N ASN A 62 7.89 8.69 -1.54
CA ASN A 62 8.59 9.08 -2.76
C ASN A 62 7.96 8.43 -4.01
N ALA A 63 8.58 8.59 -5.19
CA ALA A 63 8.04 8.04 -6.44
C ALA A 63 7.89 6.50 -6.40
N ALA A 64 8.84 5.79 -5.79
CA ALA A 64 8.75 4.33 -5.64
C ALA A 64 7.67 3.93 -4.62
N GLY A 65 7.60 4.60 -3.47
CA GLY A 65 6.52 4.37 -2.49
C GLY A 65 5.12 4.65 -3.06
N LYS A 66 4.97 5.67 -3.91
CA LYS A 66 3.70 5.94 -4.63
C LYS A 66 3.29 4.81 -5.57
N ARG A 67 4.24 4.05 -6.14
CA ARG A 67 3.93 2.85 -6.93
C ARG A 67 3.43 1.74 -6.01
N HIS A 68 4.07 1.52 -4.87
CA HIS A 68 3.65 0.50 -3.90
C HIS A 68 2.25 0.74 -3.32
N LEU A 69 1.83 1.99 -3.12
CA LEU A 69 0.44 2.26 -2.73
C LEU A 69 -0.58 1.71 -3.74
N LYS A 70 -0.21 1.61 -5.03
CA LYS A 70 -1.06 1.07 -6.11
C LYS A 70 -1.04 -0.45 -6.20
N ASP A 71 -0.22 -1.14 -5.40
CA ASP A 71 -0.21 -2.61 -5.28
C ASP A 71 -1.52 -3.12 -4.65
N LEU A 72 -2.33 -2.22 -4.07
CA LEU A 72 -3.74 -2.49 -3.80
C LEU A 72 -4.46 -2.73 -5.13
N VAL A 73 -4.97 -3.92 -5.35
CA VAL A 73 -5.63 -4.35 -6.59
C VAL A 73 -6.95 -5.06 -6.31
N GLN A 74 -7.84 -5.05 -7.29
CA GLN A 74 -9.05 -5.87 -7.21
C GLN A 74 -8.68 -7.31 -7.58
N ARG A 75 -8.66 -8.21 -6.60
CA ARG A 75 -8.30 -9.62 -6.78
C ARG A 75 -9.49 -10.45 -7.28
N LYS A 76 -10.69 -10.15 -6.79
CA LYS A 76 -11.93 -10.83 -7.18
C LYS A 76 -12.96 -9.83 -7.67
N LYS A 77 -13.59 -10.15 -8.80
CA LYS A 77 -14.74 -9.40 -9.32
C LYS A 77 -16.04 -10.09 -8.94
N ALA A 78 -17.08 -9.30 -8.68
CA ALA A 78 -18.42 -9.83 -8.57
C ALA A 78 -18.87 -10.40 -9.92
N THR A 79 -19.65 -11.49 -9.86
CA THR A 79 -20.28 -12.17 -10.98
C THR A 79 -21.76 -12.37 -10.68
N ASN A 80 -22.55 -12.80 -11.67
CA ASN A 80 -23.97 -13.10 -11.42
C ASN A 80 -24.17 -14.29 -10.45
N LYS A 81 -23.14 -15.14 -10.26
CA LYS A 81 -23.16 -16.30 -9.35
C LYS A 81 -22.55 -15.99 -7.98
N SER A 82 -21.73 -14.96 -7.88
CA SER A 82 -21.04 -14.55 -6.65
C SER A 82 -21.00 -13.04 -6.60
N LEU A 83 -21.89 -12.46 -5.80
CA LEU A 83 -22.05 -11.02 -5.66
C LEU A 83 -21.08 -10.44 -4.62
N SER A 84 -19.80 -10.78 -4.76
CA SER A 84 -18.73 -10.25 -3.91
C SER A 84 -17.55 -9.82 -4.77
N ALA A 85 -16.95 -8.69 -4.42
CA ALA A 85 -15.65 -8.27 -4.94
C ALA A 85 -14.63 -8.31 -3.79
N GLU A 86 -13.35 -8.41 -4.12
CA GLU A 86 -12.26 -8.37 -3.15
C GLU A 86 -11.18 -7.42 -3.66
N ILE A 87 -10.78 -6.47 -2.82
CA ILE A 87 -9.54 -5.72 -3.00
C ILE A 87 -8.47 -6.33 -2.10
N HIS A 88 -7.22 -6.34 -2.55
CA HIS A 88 -6.14 -7.04 -1.88
C HIS A 88 -4.80 -6.36 -2.16
N ILE A 89 -3.88 -6.47 -1.21
CA ILE A 89 -2.48 -6.05 -1.38
C ILE A 89 -1.54 -7.20 -0.98
N ALA A 90 -0.73 -7.66 -1.94
CA ALA A 90 0.12 -8.83 -1.75
C ALA A 90 1.37 -8.56 -0.90
N LYS A 91 1.90 -7.32 -0.93
CA LYS A 91 3.18 -6.98 -0.32
C LYS A 91 3.02 -6.38 1.07
N MET A 92 3.43 -7.16 2.07
CA MET A 92 3.35 -6.83 3.49
C MET A 92 4.58 -6.10 4.06
N ARG A 93 5.68 -5.93 3.33
CA ARG A 93 6.89 -5.26 3.84
C ARG A 93 7.23 -4.01 3.05
N ASN A 94 7.59 -2.95 3.76
CA ASN A 94 7.96 -1.67 3.20
C ASN A 94 9.25 -1.20 3.89
N ASP A 95 10.18 -0.69 3.09
CA ASP A 95 11.46 -0.10 3.52
C ASP A 95 11.28 1.42 3.72
N LEU A 96 11.93 2.00 4.73
CA LEU A 96 11.88 3.45 4.96
C LEU A 96 12.39 4.26 3.74
N GLY A 97 13.20 3.66 2.88
CA GLY A 97 13.65 4.20 1.59
C GLY A 97 12.54 4.42 0.56
N TYR A 98 11.31 3.97 0.80
CA TYR A 98 10.13 4.33 -0.01
C TYR A 98 9.43 5.62 0.46
N PHE A 99 9.86 6.16 1.59
CA PHE A 99 9.37 7.41 2.15
C PHE A 99 10.27 8.58 1.76
N LEU A 100 9.88 9.79 2.18
CA LEU A 100 10.72 10.96 2.02
C LEU A 100 11.92 10.85 2.95
N THR A 101 13.09 11.07 2.36
CA THR A 101 14.38 11.09 3.05
C THR A 101 15.05 12.43 2.79
N ASN A 102 16.03 12.77 3.62
CA ASN A 102 17.00 13.82 3.30
C ASN A 102 18.42 13.26 3.50
N PRO A 103 19.27 13.26 2.46
CA PRO A 103 19.00 13.59 1.04
C PRO A 103 17.81 12.83 0.41
N PRO A 104 17.20 13.32 -0.66
CA PRO A 104 16.01 12.70 -1.24
C PRO A 104 16.35 11.41 -2.02
N TYR A 105 15.47 10.42 -1.97
CA TYR A 105 15.55 9.24 -2.85
C TYR A 105 15.53 9.65 -4.34
N PRO A 106 16.30 8.97 -5.23
CA PRO A 106 17.17 7.83 -4.96
C PRO A 106 18.61 8.23 -4.68
N THR A 107 18.90 9.43 -4.16
CA THR A 107 20.28 9.82 -3.87
C THR A 107 20.90 8.78 -2.93
N HIS A 108 21.90 8.05 -3.41
CA HIS A 108 22.67 7.11 -2.62
C HIS A 108 24.10 7.21 -3.12
N TYR A 109 25.03 7.28 -2.19
CA TYR A 109 26.42 7.53 -2.52
C TYR A 109 27.12 6.20 -2.77
N THR A 110 27.70 6.04 -3.95
CA THR A 110 28.36 4.81 -4.37
C THR A 110 29.85 5.03 -4.63
N GLY A 111 30.63 3.94 -4.65
CA GLY A 111 32.05 4.02 -4.93
C GLY A 111 32.79 4.88 -3.90
N THR A 112 33.47 5.93 -4.33
CA THR A 112 34.17 6.90 -3.47
C THR A 112 33.29 8.09 -3.07
N GLN A 113 32.10 8.27 -3.66
CA GLN A 113 31.25 9.42 -3.40
C GLN A 113 30.62 9.44 -2.00
N TRP A 114 30.78 8.36 -1.21
CA TRP A 114 30.27 8.30 0.16
C TRP A 114 30.82 9.40 1.07
N VAL A 115 31.98 9.97 0.74
CA VAL A 115 32.56 11.13 1.44
C VAL A 115 31.71 12.39 1.32
N ASN A 116 30.88 12.48 0.27
CA ASN A 116 29.93 13.58 0.06
C ASN A 116 28.56 13.30 0.71
N GLY A 117 28.46 12.19 1.44
CA GLY A 117 27.26 11.82 2.19
C GLY A 117 26.99 12.78 3.33
N PRO A 118 25.72 12.91 3.76
CA PRO A 118 25.39 13.69 4.95
C PRO A 118 25.98 13.04 6.19
N ASP A 119 26.22 13.82 7.24
CA ASP A 119 26.60 13.29 8.55
C ASP A 119 25.54 12.38 9.15
N VAL A 120 24.26 12.68 8.90
CA VAL A 120 23.09 11.91 9.35
C VAL A 120 22.01 11.99 8.28
N TRP A 121 21.42 10.83 7.95
CA TRP A 121 20.23 10.76 7.12
C TRP A 121 18.98 11.08 7.90
N TYR A 122 17.97 11.65 7.24
CA TYR A 122 16.69 11.89 7.84
C TYR A 122 15.58 11.15 7.09
N GLY A 123 14.50 10.80 7.80
CA GLY A 123 13.33 10.12 7.25
C GLY A 123 12.02 10.74 7.74
N LYS A 124 10.98 10.69 6.90
CA LYS A 124 9.63 11.18 7.23
C LYS A 124 8.56 10.24 6.68
N VAL A 125 7.77 9.65 7.57
CA VAL A 125 6.71 8.68 7.22
C VAL A 125 5.36 9.37 6.99
N LEU A 126 4.91 10.19 7.94
CA LEU A 126 3.65 10.93 7.86
C LEU A 126 3.92 12.32 7.29
N LYS A 127 3.02 12.84 6.45
CA LYS A 127 3.17 14.22 5.95
C LYS A 127 3.07 15.26 7.07
N ALA A 128 2.22 15.00 8.06
CA ALA A 128 2.01 15.88 9.19
C ALA A 128 3.16 15.87 10.22
N SER A 129 4.03 14.84 10.20
CA SER A 129 5.15 14.78 11.16
C SER A 129 6.34 15.61 10.70
N SER A 130 7.22 15.98 11.63
CA SER A 130 8.56 16.44 11.28
C SER A 130 9.37 15.30 10.65
N MET A 131 10.43 15.67 9.91
CA MET A 131 11.43 14.72 9.44
C MET A 131 12.40 14.43 10.59
N LYS A 132 12.69 13.15 10.84
CA LYS A 132 13.49 12.71 12.00
C LYS A 132 14.90 12.28 11.59
N PRO A 133 15.94 12.61 12.37
CA PRO A 133 17.28 12.10 12.13
C PRO A 133 17.34 10.59 12.36
N LEU A 134 18.24 9.90 11.66
CA LEU A 134 18.46 8.46 11.73
C LEU A 134 19.91 8.14 12.15
N PRO A 135 20.33 8.52 13.38
CA PRO A 135 21.72 8.42 13.81
C PRO A 135 22.17 6.99 14.15
N GLY A 136 21.26 6.02 14.18
CA GLY A 136 21.52 4.71 14.79
C GLY A 136 21.18 4.71 16.27
N GLU A 137 21.03 3.51 16.84
CA GLU A 137 20.71 3.30 18.24
C GLU A 137 21.32 1.97 18.71
N GLY A 138 21.89 1.95 19.91
CA GLY A 138 22.57 0.77 20.45
C GLY A 138 23.69 0.28 19.53
N ASN A 139 23.61 -0.98 19.11
CA ASN A 139 24.57 -1.57 18.16
C ASN A 139 24.23 -1.27 16.67
N ARG A 140 23.35 -0.32 16.38
CA ARG A 140 23.04 0.09 15.01
C ARG A 140 23.78 1.36 14.66
N GLY A 141 24.49 1.34 13.54
CA GLY A 141 25.12 2.54 12.99
C GLY A 141 24.09 3.52 12.42
N LYS A 142 24.60 4.67 11.96
CA LYS A 142 23.81 5.66 11.21
C LYS A 142 23.17 5.04 9.97
N ALA A 143 21.95 5.47 9.65
CA ALA A 143 21.25 4.99 8.47
C ALA A 143 21.81 5.61 7.19
N PHE A 144 21.69 4.90 6.06
CA PHE A 144 22.02 5.40 4.73
C PHE A 144 21.24 4.63 3.65
N LEU A 145 21.08 5.24 2.46
CA LEU A 145 20.50 4.55 1.32
C LEU A 145 21.55 3.66 0.64
N ALA A 146 21.18 2.41 0.35
CA ALA A 146 22.02 1.44 -0.35
C ALA A 146 21.24 0.75 -1.47
N GLU A 147 21.85 0.65 -2.65
CA GLU A 147 21.33 -0.15 -3.76
C GLU A 147 21.73 -1.63 -3.59
N PHE A 148 20.73 -2.51 -3.65
CA PHE A 148 20.88 -3.96 -3.62
C PHE A 148 20.97 -4.52 -5.04
N LYS A 149 21.50 -5.74 -5.18
CA LYS A 149 21.60 -6.46 -6.48
C LYS A 149 20.25 -6.54 -7.23
N SER A 150 19.14 -6.53 -6.51
CA SER A 150 17.78 -6.53 -7.08
C SER A 150 17.35 -5.20 -7.70
N GLY A 151 18.17 -4.14 -7.62
CA GLY A 151 17.79 -2.77 -7.98
C GLY A 151 16.93 -2.07 -6.93
N HIS A 152 16.63 -2.74 -5.80
CA HIS A 152 16.00 -2.09 -4.66
C HIS A 152 17.00 -1.14 -4.01
N ILE A 153 16.59 0.10 -3.74
CA ILE A 153 17.35 1.03 -2.90
C ILE A 153 16.61 1.11 -1.57
N GLY A 154 17.25 0.59 -0.52
CA GLY A 154 16.70 0.55 0.83
C GLY A 154 17.45 1.48 1.77
N MET A 155 16.73 2.02 2.75
CA MET A 155 17.31 2.70 3.89
C MET A 155 17.79 1.65 4.88
N VAL A 156 19.10 1.58 5.08
CA VAL A 156 19.75 0.51 5.84
C VAL A 156 20.65 1.05 6.94
N GLN A 157 20.95 0.19 7.91
CA GLN A 157 21.93 0.42 8.97
C GLN A 157 22.86 -0.79 9.10
N ARG A 158 24.11 -0.52 9.51
CA ARG A 158 25.05 -1.57 9.92
C ARG A 158 24.72 -2.06 11.33
N VAL A 159 24.93 -3.34 11.56
CA VAL A 159 24.97 -3.93 12.92
C VAL A 159 26.41 -3.94 13.38
N ILE A 160 26.76 -2.98 14.23
CA ILE A 160 28.13 -2.75 14.69
C ILE A 160 28.63 -3.97 15.46
N GLY A 161 29.87 -4.39 15.16
CA GLY A 161 30.51 -5.57 15.77
C GLY A 161 30.00 -6.91 15.22
N SER A 162 29.11 -6.91 14.22
CA SER A 162 28.72 -8.13 13.53
C SER A 162 29.67 -8.49 12.38
N SER A 163 29.65 -9.75 11.97
CA SER A 163 30.36 -10.21 10.77
C SER A 163 29.40 -10.89 9.78
N SER A 164 29.56 -10.58 8.50
CA SER A 164 28.77 -11.09 7.38
C SER A 164 29.66 -11.90 6.45
N GLY A 165 29.22 -13.08 6.02
CA GLY A 165 29.92 -13.84 4.97
C GLY A 165 29.92 -13.15 3.59
N ASN A 166 29.01 -12.20 3.37
CA ASN A 166 28.94 -11.43 2.13
C ASN A 166 29.98 -10.30 2.09
N ASN A 167 31.22 -10.66 1.73
CA ASN A 167 32.38 -9.77 1.73
C ASN A 167 32.60 -8.97 0.44
N LEU A 168 31.90 -9.34 -0.63
CA LEU A 168 32.02 -8.72 -1.95
C LEU A 168 30.71 -7.99 -2.32
N THR A 169 30.86 -6.92 -3.08
CA THR A 169 29.75 -6.23 -3.76
C THR A 169 29.24 -7.08 -4.93
N ALA A 170 28.09 -6.74 -5.50
CA ALA A 170 27.56 -7.41 -6.69
C ALA A 170 28.52 -7.37 -7.90
N LYS A 171 29.44 -6.39 -7.93
CA LYS A 171 30.47 -6.23 -8.96
C LYS A 171 31.81 -6.91 -8.59
N GLY A 172 31.83 -7.78 -7.58
CA GLY A 172 33.03 -8.50 -7.13
C GLY A 172 34.05 -7.65 -6.34
N ARG A 173 33.78 -6.37 -6.10
CA ARG A 173 34.68 -5.49 -5.31
C ARG A 173 34.58 -5.78 -3.82
N PRO A 174 35.68 -5.71 -3.05
CA PRO A 174 35.62 -5.81 -1.59
C PRO A 174 34.66 -4.77 -0.99
N ARG A 175 33.90 -5.17 0.02
CA ARG A 175 33.07 -4.25 0.80
C ARG A 175 33.92 -3.56 1.87
N TRP A 176 33.44 -2.42 2.33
CA TRP A 176 34.02 -1.74 3.49
C TRP A 176 34.08 -2.68 4.69
N ARG A 177 35.23 -2.69 5.37
CA ARG A 177 35.49 -3.47 6.58
C ARG A 177 35.69 -2.50 7.74
N ASN A 178 35.26 -2.91 8.93
CA ASN A 178 35.55 -2.19 10.15
C ASN A 178 37.03 -2.37 10.56
N ALA A 179 37.44 -1.77 11.68
CA ALA A 179 38.81 -1.84 12.18
C ALA A 179 39.28 -3.28 12.43
N ASP A 180 38.36 -4.18 12.79
CA ASP A 180 38.63 -5.61 13.02
C ASP A 180 38.66 -6.43 11.71
N GLY A 181 38.58 -5.79 10.55
CA GLY A 181 38.55 -6.45 9.25
C GLY A 181 37.21 -7.10 8.89
N ASN A 182 36.16 -6.91 9.69
CA ASN A 182 34.85 -7.51 9.47
C ASN A 182 33.95 -6.67 8.56
N VAL A 183 33.18 -7.33 7.70
CA VAL A 183 32.06 -6.70 7.00
C VAL A 183 30.83 -6.82 7.88
N GLU A 184 30.35 -5.69 8.39
CA GLU A 184 29.16 -5.65 9.25
C GLU A 184 27.88 -5.98 8.45
N LYS A 185 26.96 -6.71 9.09
CA LYS A 185 25.64 -7.02 8.52
C LYS A 185 24.87 -5.72 8.27
N LEU A 186 24.15 -5.66 7.14
CA LEU A 186 23.19 -4.60 6.86
C LEU A 186 21.78 -5.07 7.21
N VAL A 187 21.01 -4.19 7.83
CA VAL A 187 19.57 -4.37 8.03
C VAL A 187 18.81 -3.18 7.45
N THR A 188 17.63 -3.45 6.90
CA THR A 188 16.69 -2.42 6.47
C THR A 188 16.01 -1.78 7.68
N LEU A 189 15.84 -0.45 7.65
CA LEU A 189 14.93 0.24 8.55
C LEU A 189 13.50 -0.02 8.13
N GLY A 190 12.76 -0.65 9.03
CA GLY A 190 11.34 -0.91 8.84
C GLY A 190 10.53 0.38 8.74
N SER A 191 9.43 0.29 8.01
CA SER A 191 8.42 1.33 7.93
C SER A 191 7.04 0.68 7.89
N PRO A 192 5.94 1.43 8.10
CA PRO A 192 4.60 0.87 7.96
C PRO A 192 4.44 0.20 6.59
N SER A 193 3.98 -1.06 6.62
CA SER A 193 3.69 -1.79 5.40
C SER A 193 2.57 -1.12 4.61
N ALA A 194 2.51 -1.35 3.30
CA ALA A 194 1.41 -0.83 2.50
C ALA A 194 0.04 -1.33 3.03
N THR A 195 -0.03 -2.58 3.53
CA THR A 195 -1.20 -3.11 4.23
C THR A 195 -1.52 -2.33 5.50
N ALA A 196 -0.53 -2.06 6.36
CA ALA A 196 -0.73 -1.29 7.59
C ALA A 196 -1.17 0.16 7.29
N MET A 197 -0.62 0.75 6.23
CA MET A 197 -1.01 2.08 5.75
C MET A 197 -2.48 2.09 5.31
N HIS A 198 -2.87 1.14 4.45
CA HIS A 198 -4.25 1.02 3.99
C HIS A 198 -5.22 0.66 5.13
N ARG A 199 -4.84 -0.22 6.06
CA ARG A 199 -5.64 -0.53 7.25
C ARG A 199 -5.94 0.71 8.10
N THR A 200 -4.96 1.61 8.24
CA THR A 200 -5.15 2.87 8.97
C THR A 200 -6.15 3.79 8.25
N ILE A 201 -6.21 3.71 6.93
CA ILE A 201 -7.03 4.58 6.07
C ILE A 201 -8.46 4.08 5.96
N TRP A 202 -8.69 2.77 6.02
CA TRP A 202 -10.00 2.17 5.74
C TRP A 202 -11.15 2.83 6.51
N PRO A 203 -11.08 3.02 7.84
CA PRO A 203 -12.16 3.66 8.58
C PRO A 203 -12.44 5.11 8.15
N GLU A 204 -11.46 5.79 7.54
CA GLU A 204 -11.61 7.17 7.05
C GLU A 204 -12.32 7.25 5.68
N VAL A 205 -12.45 6.14 4.95
CA VAL A 205 -13.09 6.12 3.61
C VAL A 205 -14.28 5.16 3.53
N GLU A 206 -14.44 4.26 4.50
CA GLU A 206 -15.53 3.29 4.56
C GLU A 206 -16.92 3.94 4.40
N PRO A 207 -17.26 5.06 5.08
CA PRO A 207 -18.57 5.70 4.90
C PRO A 207 -18.83 6.15 3.47
N ASP A 208 -17.85 6.77 2.81
CA ASP A 208 -17.95 7.23 1.42
C ASP A 208 -18.15 6.04 0.46
N VAL A 209 -17.55 4.90 0.77
CA VAL A 209 -17.67 3.67 -0.03
C VAL A 209 -19.05 3.02 0.16
N GLU A 210 -19.60 3.03 1.37
CA GLU A 210 -20.95 2.56 1.68
C GLU A 210 -22.02 3.41 0.98
N GLU A 211 -21.90 4.73 1.06
CA GLU A 211 -22.79 5.65 0.36
C GLU A 211 -22.74 5.43 -1.15
N PHE A 212 -21.52 5.35 -1.72
CA PHE A 212 -21.35 5.10 -3.14
C PHE A 212 -21.99 3.79 -3.59
N LEU A 213 -21.90 2.73 -2.78
CA LEU A 213 -22.56 1.47 -3.08
C LEU A 213 -24.07 1.64 -3.15
N HIS A 214 -24.66 2.26 -2.12
CA HIS A 214 -26.11 2.45 -2.03
C HIS A 214 -26.64 3.20 -3.26
N ASP A 215 -25.98 4.30 -3.63
CA ASP A 215 -26.32 5.09 -4.81
C ASP A 215 -26.20 4.28 -6.10
N ARG A 216 -25.15 3.46 -6.23
CA ARG A 216 -24.96 2.62 -7.41
C ARG A 216 -26.00 1.53 -7.51
N LEU A 217 -26.41 0.91 -6.41
CA LEU A 217 -27.48 -0.08 -6.40
C LEU A 217 -28.80 0.55 -6.85
N ASN A 218 -29.16 1.71 -6.28
CA ASN A 218 -30.36 2.46 -6.67
C ASN A 218 -30.34 2.85 -8.15
N ALA A 219 -29.23 3.40 -8.64
CA ALA A 219 -29.08 3.75 -10.05
C ALA A 219 -29.20 2.54 -10.98
N GLN A 220 -28.72 1.35 -10.58
CA GLN A 220 -28.91 0.13 -11.37
C GLN A 220 -30.36 -0.35 -11.36
N VAL A 221 -31.06 -0.27 -10.23
CA VAL A 221 -32.49 -0.58 -10.13
C VAL A 221 -33.28 0.32 -11.09
N GLN A 222 -33.10 1.64 -11.00
CA GLN A 222 -33.80 2.60 -11.85
C GLN A 222 -33.53 2.35 -13.34
N LYS A 223 -32.27 2.05 -13.69
CA LYS A 223 -31.90 1.70 -15.07
C LYS A 223 -32.60 0.42 -15.57
N VAL A 224 -32.80 -0.56 -14.70
CA VAL A 224 -33.48 -1.81 -15.04
C VAL A 224 -34.99 -1.60 -15.20
N LEU A 225 -35.61 -0.79 -14.33
CA LEU A 225 -37.02 -0.41 -14.41
C LEU A 225 -37.33 0.36 -15.70
N ALA A 226 -36.56 1.41 -16.00
CA ALA A 226 -36.70 2.21 -17.22
C ALA A 226 -36.57 1.35 -18.49
N LYS A 227 -35.59 0.44 -18.54
CA LYS A 227 -35.42 -0.49 -19.67
C LYS A 227 -36.56 -1.50 -19.82
N SER A 228 -37.37 -1.70 -18.78
CA SER A 228 -38.48 -2.64 -18.78
C SER A 228 -39.83 -1.93 -18.96
N GLY A 229 -39.84 -0.61 -19.23
CA GLY A 229 -41.05 0.19 -19.38
C GLY A 229 -41.81 0.44 -18.07
N ARG A 230 -41.13 0.33 -16.92
CA ARG A 230 -41.73 0.40 -15.57
C ARG A 230 -41.11 1.52 -14.71
N ALA A 231 -40.73 2.63 -15.34
CA ALA A 231 -40.18 3.80 -14.65
C ALA A 231 -41.29 4.59 -13.94
#